data_AF-A0A2V5WHX8-F1
#
_entry.id   AF-A0A2V5WHX8-F1
#
_cell.length_a   1.000
_cell.length_b   1.000
_cell.length_c   1.000
_cell.angle_alpha   90.00
_cell.angle_beta   90.00
_cell.angle_gamma   90.00
#
_symmetry.space_group_name_H-M   'P 1'
#
loop_
_entity.id
_entity.type
_entity.pdbx_description
1 polymer ?
#
loop_
_entity_poly.entity_id
_entity_poly.type
_entity_poly.pdbx_seq_one_letter_code
_entity_poly.pdbx_strand_id
1 'polypeptide(L)'
;MNTDLHGSRKFQSVFHPCQSVAKFQFPLANRSLLRSLFDPVMDAELEKLVEAGKLTARQADQLELLRPGTFCLHKSWGFGRVAEWNLLLNQILIDFPAKKAHPMQLGYAADNLTPLSAEHFLTRKATNLAAVKELLKSDPAAVVRNVLESLGGSATVQQISQMMIGDLFNEAEWKRWWSSAMKAIKKDGFFHLPAKKTEPIQLRGEKVSRANELLTFFNQARQPKEQVAALDQIIKFHNEFDKPETQLQPIVTAIENAAARNQRLNAPLAFELVIGRDDLLARCPNLKTTNLSLTLPKLISDEQARLVTILPKLPSGKERKVLQTLPAALGETWTTRALQLLQSNHARAVQQIPRVFAEEGKQDELRAFL
;
A
#
# COMPACT_ATOMS: atom_id res chain seq x y z
N MET A 1 -41.34 -52.95 31.47
CA MET A 1 -41.04 -52.61 32.88
C MET A 1 -40.02 -51.48 32.84
N ASN A 2 -40.45 -50.23 32.64
CA ASN A 2 -40.85 -49.26 33.68
C ASN A 2 -39.95 -49.26 34.92
N THR A 3 -39.13 -48.22 35.05
CA THR A 3 -39.21 -47.24 36.15
C THR A 3 -38.46 -45.96 35.79
N ASP A 4 -39.22 -44.86 35.71
CA ASP A 4 -38.80 -43.47 35.77
C ASP A 4 -38.20 -43.11 37.14
N LEU A 5 -37.37 -42.06 37.18
CA LEU A 5 -37.37 -41.02 38.24
C LEU A 5 -36.57 -39.77 37.80
N HIS A 6 -37.31 -38.82 37.22
CA HIS A 6 -37.32 -37.36 37.39
C HIS A 6 -36.16 -36.62 38.09
N GLY A 7 -35.74 -35.48 37.51
CA GLY A 7 -35.23 -34.35 38.30
C GLY A 7 -34.41 -33.24 37.64
N SER A 8 -34.71 -32.75 36.42
CA SER A 8 -34.02 -31.56 35.85
C SER A 8 -34.67 -30.25 36.33
N ARG A 9 -34.01 -29.54 37.26
CA ARG A 9 -34.33 -28.14 37.63
C ARG A 9 -33.70 -27.17 36.63
N LYS A 10 -34.54 -26.47 35.87
CA LYS A 10 -34.17 -25.27 35.09
C LYS A 10 -33.95 -24.10 36.06
N PHE A 11 -32.73 -23.59 36.15
CA PHE A 11 -32.47 -22.25 36.68
C PHE A 11 -32.53 -21.25 35.53
N GLN A 12 -33.52 -20.37 35.57
CA GLN A 12 -33.62 -19.17 34.73
C GLN A 12 -32.59 -18.15 35.23
N SER A 13 -31.57 -17.84 34.42
CA SER A 13 -30.75 -16.65 34.62
C SER A 13 -31.26 -15.54 33.71
N VAL A 14 -31.77 -14.50 34.36
CA VAL A 14 -32.28 -13.26 33.80
C VAL A 14 -31.13 -12.49 33.13
N PHE A 15 -31.17 -12.38 31.80
CA PHE A 15 -30.39 -11.37 31.06
C PHE A 15 -31.36 -10.32 30.52
N HIS A 16 -31.26 -9.12 31.05
CA HIS A 16 -31.93 -7.92 30.53
C HIS A 16 -31.22 -7.46 29.24
N PRO A 17 -31.91 -7.34 28.10
CA PRO A 17 -31.43 -6.52 27.00
C PRO A 17 -31.92 -5.09 27.22
N CYS A 18 -30.98 -4.19 27.47
CA CYS A 18 -31.20 -2.75 27.40
C CYS A 18 -31.51 -2.37 25.93
N GLN A 19 -32.80 -2.31 25.58
CA GLN A 19 -33.28 -1.71 24.34
C GLN A 19 -34.00 -0.40 24.69
N SER A 20 -33.26 0.70 24.67
CA SER A 20 -33.85 2.04 24.53
C SER A 20 -33.60 2.52 23.10
N VAL A 21 -34.45 2.08 22.18
CA VAL A 21 -34.58 2.72 20.86
C VAL A 21 -35.74 3.68 20.98
N ALA A 22 -35.43 4.97 21.10
CA ALA A 22 -36.41 6.03 21.04
C ALA A 22 -37.16 5.95 19.70
N LYS A 23 -38.43 5.56 19.74
CA LYS A 23 -39.36 5.70 18.62
C LYS A 23 -39.65 7.20 18.45
N PHE A 24 -38.83 7.88 17.65
CA PHE A 24 -39.25 9.13 17.04
C PHE A 24 -40.25 8.81 15.93
N GLN A 25 -41.52 8.93 16.28
CA GLN A 25 -42.62 8.90 15.34
C GLN A 25 -42.62 10.25 14.60
N PHE A 26 -41.85 10.30 13.50
CA PHE A 26 -41.92 11.43 12.58
C PHE A 26 -43.30 11.43 11.89
N PRO A 27 -44.00 12.56 11.82
CA PRO A 27 -45.22 12.64 11.03
C PRO A 27 -44.90 12.31 9.58
N LEU A 28 -45.79 11.58 8.92
CA LEU A 28 -45.79 11.31 7.48
C LEU A 28 -45.84 12.64 6.71
N ALA A 29 -44.69 13.29 6.58
CA ALA A 29 -44.49 14.36 5.64
C ALA A 29 -44.46 13.74 4.24
N ASN A 30 -45.45 14.13 3.44
CA ASN A 30 -45.63 13.84 2.02
C ASN A 30 -44.35 13.39 1.30
N ARG A 31 -44.28 12.09 0.98
CA ARG A 31 -43.27 11.48 0.10
C ARG A 31 -43.23 12.09 -1.31
N SER A 32 -44.21 12.92 -1.66
CA SER A 32 -44.30 13.67 -2.93
C SER A 32 -43.58 15.02 -2.93
N LEU A 33 -43.28 15.62 -1.76
CA LEU A 33 -42.69 16.98 -1.68
C LEU A 33 -41.16 16.99 -1.52
N LEU A 34 -40.53 15.87 -1.17
CA LEU A 34 -39.07 15.74 -1.07
C LEU A 34 -38.39 15.27 -2.37
N ARG A 35 -39.17 15.01 -3.43
CA ARG A 35 -38.64 14.66 -4.76
C ARG A 35 -38.31 15.89 -5.61
N SER A 36 -38.73 17.09 -5.22
CA SER A 36 -38.73 18.27 -6.10
C SER A 36 -37.62 19.30 -5.85
N LEU A 37 -36.53 18.96 -5.15
CA LEU A 37 -35.46 19.93 -4.85
C LEU A 37 -34.13 19.66 -5.57
N PHE A 38 -34.00 18.56 -6.31
CA PHE A 38 -32.77 18.24 -7.05
C PHE A 38 -32.96 17.40 -8.32
N ASP A 39 -34.17 17.34 -8.89
CA ASP A 39 -34.32 16.86 -10.27
C ASP A 39 -34.00 18.04 -11.20
N PRO A 40 -32.90 18.03 -11.98
CA PRO A 40 -32.72 19.02 -13.02
C PRO A 40 -33.91 18.87 -13.97
N VAL A 41 -34.67 19.96 -14.13
CA VAL A 41 -35.74 20.02 -15.13
C VAL A 41 -35.09 19.70 -16.47
N MET A 42 -35.48 18.57 -17.07
CA MET A 42 -35.08 18.18 -18.42
C MET A 42 -35.29 19.37 -19.36
N ASP A 43 -34.34 19.62 -20.26
CA ASP A 43 -34.50 20.65 -21.26
C ASP A 43 -35.77 20.39 -22.07
N ALA A 44 -36.64 21.40 -22.18
CA ALA A 44 -37.95 21.26 -22.80
C ALA A 44 -37.88 20.81 -24.27
N GLU A 45 -36.75 21.04 -24.95
CA GLU A 45 -36.53 20.56 -26.31
C GLU A 45 -36.14 19.07 -26.35
N LEU A 46 -35.40 18.57 -25.36
CA LEU A 46 -35.11 17.13 -25.23
C LEU A 46 -36.36 16.34 -24.83
N GLU A 47 -37.21 16.90 -23.95
CA GLU A 47 -38.48 16.29 -23.56
C GLU A 47 -39.40 16.06 -24.77
N LYS A 48 -39.53 17.06 -25.65
CA LYS A 48 -40.26 16.93 -26.92
C LYS A 48 -39.69 15.83 -27.83
N LEU A 49 -38.37 15.64 -27.85
CA LEU A 49 -37.74 14.56 -28.63
C LEU A 49 -38.00 13.18 -28.04
N VAL A 50 -38.16 13.08 -26.71
CA VAL A 50 -38.59 11.85 -26.03
C VAL A 50 -40.04 11.55 -26.32
N GLU A 51 -40.94 12.53 -26.21
CA GLU A 51 -42.37 12.39 -26.54
C GLU A 51 -42.57 12.00 -28.01
N ALA A 52 -41.75 12.55 -28.92
CA ALA A 52 -41.76 12.20 -30.34
C ALA A 52 -41.13 10.82 -30.64
N GLY A 53 -40.66 10.08 -29.64
CA GLY A 53 -40.06 8.75 -29.77
C GLY A 53 -38.69 8.74 -30.44
N LYS A 54 -38.03 9.90 -30.60
CA LYS A 54 -36.70 10.03 -31.22
C LYS A 54 -35.57 9.74 -30.24
N LEU A 55 -35.82 9.92 -28.94
CA LEU A 55 -34.91 9.63 -27.85
C LEU A 55 -35.61 8.82 -26.75
N THR A 56 -34.84 8.03 -26.02
CA THR A 56 -35.30 7.46 -24.75
C THR A 56 -35.06 8.44 -23.61
N ALA A 57 -35.80 8.33 -22.51
CA ALA A 57 -35.57 9.16 -21.31
C ALA A 57 -34.12 9.07 -20.81
N ARG A 58 -33.54 7.86 -20.80
CA ARG A 58 -32.12 7.65 -20.44
C ARG A 58 -31.16 8.40 -21.37
N GLN A 59 -31.44 8.44 -22.67
CA GLN A 59 -30.60 9.17 -23.61
C GLN A 59 -30.72 10.69 -23.40
N ALA A 60 -31.92 11.19 -23.08
CA ALA A 60 -32.11 12.59 -22.69
C ALA A 60 -31.33 12.94 -21.42
N ASP A 61 -31.38 12.08 -20.38
CA ASP A 61 -30.58 12.23 -19.15
C ASP A 61 -29.07 12.30 -19.42
N GLN A 62 -28.56 11.48 -20.36
CA GLN A 62 -27.15 11.54 -20.75
C GLN A 62 -26.82 12.81 -21.53
N LEU A 63 -27.71 13.23 -22.43
CA LEU A 63 -27.52 14.44 -23.22
C LEU A 63 -27.51 15.68 -22.34
N GLU A 64 -28.30 15.76 -21.27
CA GLU A 64 -28.22 16.84 -20.28
C GLU A 64 -26.82 17.08 -19.72
N LEU A 65 -26.05 16.02 -19.52
CA LEU A 65 -24.66 16.11 -19.04
C LEU A 65 -23.70 16.56 -20.15
N LEU A 66 -24.15 16.53 -21.40
CA LEU A 66 -23.41 16.88 -22.62
C LEU A 66 -23.88 18.23 -23.20
N ARG A 67 -24.25 19.21 -22.36
CA ARG A 67 -24.58 20.57 -22.80
C ARG A 67 -23.42 21.28 -23.52
N PRO A 68 -23.70 22.27 -24.40
CA PRO A 68 -22.66 23.07 -25.01
C PRO A 68 -21.67 23.62 -23.99
N GLY A 69 -20.38 23.48 -24.29
CA GLY A 69 -19.28 23.87 -23.41
C GLY A 69 -18.79 22.76 -22.46
N THR A 70 -19.51 21.65 -22.28
CA THR A 70 -19.03 20.52 -21.48
C THR A 70 -18.03 19.66 -22.26
N PHE A 71 -17.39 18.72 -21.57
CA PHE A 71 -16.37 17.85 -22.13
C PHE A 71 -16.80 16.39 -22.06
N CYS A 72 -16.32 15.58 -22.99
CA CYS A 72 -16.66 14.18 -23.09
C CYS A 72 -15.49 13.32 -23.58
N LEU A 73 -15.57 12.02 -23.33
CA LEU A 73 -14.73 11.00 -23.97
C LEU A 73 -15.53 10.17 -24.94
N HIS A 74 -14.99 9.99 -26.14
CA HIS A 74 -15.43 8.99 -27.10
C HIS A 74 -14.40 7.86 -27.18
N LYS A 75 -14.84 6.60 -27.27
CA LYS A 75 -13.95 5.43 -27.30
C LYS A 75 -12.92 5.47 -28.43
N SER A 76 -13.32 5.93 -29.62
CA SER A 76 -12.47 5.93 -30.82
C SER A 76 -11.84 7.28 -31.13
N TRP A 77 -12.41 8.38 -30.63
CA TRP A 77 -11.98 9.74 -30.98
C TRP A 77 -11.36 10.50 -29.81
N GLY A 78 -11.42 9.92 -28.61
CA GLY A 78 -10.81 10.46 -27.42
C GLY A 78 -11.58 11.64 -26.85
N PHE A 79 -10.82 12.57 -26.25
CA PHE A 79 -11.33 13.77 -25.59
C PHE A 79 -11.96 14.74 -26.59
N GLY A 80 -13.15 15.24 -26.26
CA GLY A 80 -13.87 16.22 -27.06
C GLY A 80 -14.56 17.26 -26.18
N ARG A 81 -14.89 18.39 -26.80
CA ARG A 81 -15.71 19.46 -26.20
C ARG A 81 -17.00 19.59 -26.98
N VAL A 82 -18.14 19.64 -26.29
CA VAL A 82 -19.41 19.90 -26.96
C VAL A 82 -19.42 21.35 -27.43
N ALA A 83 -19.50 21.55 -28.74
CA ALA A 83 -19.56 22.88 -29.34
C ALA A 83 -21.00 23.41 -29.31
N GLU A 84 -21.96 22.58 -29.73
CA GLU A 84 -23.34 23.01 -29.93
C GLU A 84 -24.32 21.83 -29.90
N TRP A 85 -25.55 22.10 -29.47
CA TRP A 85 -26.70 21.23 -29.73
C TRP A 85 -27.47 21.76 -30.94
N ASN A 86 -27.60 20.93 -31.96
CA ASN A 86 -28.49 21.18 -33.08
C ASN A 86 -29.69 20.25 -32.99
N LEU A 87 -30.59 20.54 -32.03
CA LEU A 87 -31.75 19.70 -31.74
C LEU A 87 -32.73 19.64 -32.91
N LEU A 88 -32.80 20.70 -33.73
CA LEU A 88 -33.57 20.73 -34.97
C LEU A 88 -33.14 19.65 -35.97
N LEU A 89 -31.83 19.44 -36.12
CA LEU A 89 -31.26 18.40 -36.97
C LEU A 89 -31.04 17.07 -36.26
N ASN A 90 -31.48 16.93 -35.01
CA ASN A 90 -31.24 15.76 -34.16
C ASN A 90 -29.73 15.45 -34.00
N GLN A 91 -28.90 16.49 -33.89
CA GLN A 91 -27.44 16.37 -33.84
C GLN A 91 -26.82 17.14 -32.67
N ILE A 92 -25.66 16.65 -32.23
CA ILE A 92 -24.71 17.35 -31.37
C ILE A 92 -23.40 17.55 -32.14
N LEU A 93 -22.82 18.74 -32.04
CA LEU A 93 -21.55 19.07 -32.65
C LEU A 93 -20.45 19.01 -31.59
N ILE A 94 -19.40 18.24 -31.87
CA ILE A 94 -18.30 18.02 -30.91
C ILE A 94 -16.97 18.38 -31.57
N ASP A 95 -16.19 19.18 -30.86
CA ASP A 95 -14.81 19.48 -31.21
C ASP A 95 -13.88 18.40 -30.66
N PHE A 96 -13.40 17.53 -31.54
CA PHE A 96 -12.29 16.62 -31.27
C PHE A 96 -10.97 17.22 -31.80
N PRO A 97 -9.80 16.86 -31.24
CA PRO A 97 -8.50 17.38 -31.68
C PRO A 97 -8.24 17.27 -33.19
N ALA A 98 -8.69 16.16 -33.81
CA ALA A 98 -8.51 15.91 -35.23
C ALA A 98 -9.69 16.38 -36.10
N LYS A 99 -10.86 16.66 -35.51
CA LYS A 99 -12.11 16.95 -36.22
C LYS A 99 -12.93 17.98 -35.44
N LYS A 100 -12.89 19.23 -35.88
CA LYS A 100 -13.75 20.29 -35.33
C LYS A 100 -15.19 20.16 -35.83
N ALA A 101 -16.13 20.58 -35.00
CA ALA A 101 -17.57 20.59 -35.27
C ALA A 101 -18.08 19.26 -35.87
N HIS A 102 -17.61 18.12 -35.34
CA HIS A 102 -18.00 16.81 -35.85
C HIS A 102 -19.47 16.53 -35.50
N PRO A 103 -20.35 16.34 -36.51
CA PRO A 103 -21.76 16.09 -36.25
C PRO A 103 -22.00 14.63 -35.83
N MET A 104 -22.79 14.45 -34.77
CA MET A 104 -23.17 13.14 -34.24
C MET A 104 -24.67 13.13 -33.93
N GLN A 105 -25.37 12.02 -34.25
CA GLN A 105 -26.79 11.88 -33.90
C GLN A 105 -26.97 11.84 -32.38
N LEU A 106 -28.00 12.51 -31.85
CA LEU A 106 -28.23 12.66 -30.40
C LEU A 106 -28.28 11.31 -29.66
N GLY A 107 -29.03 10.33 -30.16
CA GLY A 107 -29.10 9.00 -29.55
C GLY A 107 -27.74 8.28 -29.53
N TYR A 108 -26.99 8.35 -30.64
CA TYR A 108 -25.65 7.75 -30.70
C TYR A 108 -24.67 8.44 -29.74
N ALA A 109 -24.75 9.77 -29.64
CA ALA A 109 -23.95 10.55 -28.70
C ALA A 109 -24.23 10.17 -27.25
N ALA A 110 -25.51 10.08 -26.88
CA ALA A 110 -25.94 9.67 -25.55
C ALA A 110 -25.43 8.28 -25.17
N ASP A 111 -25.34 7.36 -26.13
CA ASP A 111 -24.93 5.98 -25.89
C ASP A 111 -23.40 5.78 -25.90
N ASN A 112 -22.64 6.65 -26.59
CA ASN A 112 -21.20 6.42 -26.87
C ASN A 112 -20.26 7.47 -26.27
N LEU A 113 -20.79 8.56 -25.73
CA LEU A 113 -20.01 9.58 -25.06
C LEU A 113 -20.08 9.39 -23.56
N THR A 114 -18.92 9.49 -22.91
CA THR A 114 -18.84 9.59 -21.45
C THR A 114 -18.68 11.06 -21.09
N PRO A 115 -19.68 11.71 -20.44
CA PRO A 115 -19.55 13.07 -19.95
C PRO A 115 -18.44 13.17 -18.91
N LEU A 116 -17.67 14.25 -18.93
CA LEU A 116 -16.61 14.52 -17.96
C LEU A 116 -17.02 15.63 -17.01
N SER A 117 -16.84 15.40 -15.71
CA SER A 117 -17.06 16.43 -14.70
C SER A 117 -16.04 17.56 -14.81
N ALA A 118 -16.36 18.72 -14.24
CA ALA A 118 -15.43 19.85 -14.12
C ALA A 118 -14.14 19.48 -13.35
N GLU A 119 -14.25 18.54 -12.42
CA GLU A 119 -13.16 18.06 -11.57
C GLU A 119 -12.25 17.04 -12.28
N HIS A 120 -12.70 16.46 -13.38
CA HIS A 120 -11.92 15.49 -14.14
C HIS A 120 -10.63 16.14 -14.67
N PHE A 121 -9.50 15.43 -14.57
CA PHE A 121 -8.18 15.95 -14.89
C PHE A 121 -8.09 16.51 -16.32
N LEU A 122 -8.65 15.81 -17.31
CA LEU A 122 -8.67 16.28 -18.70
C LEU A 122 -9.48 17.58 -18.86
N THR A 123 -10.59 17.71 -18.14
CA THR A 123 -11.42 18.92 -18.14
C THR A 123 -10.65 20.10 -17.57
N ARG A 124 -10.01 19.90 -16.41
CA ARG A 124 -9.15 20.92 -15.77
C ARG A 124 -7.97 21.31 -16.67
N LYS A 125 -7.32 20.33 -17.29
CA LYS A 125 -6.21 20.55 -18.24
C LYS A 125 -6.64 21.39 -19.44
N ALA A 126 -7.81 21.10 -20.02
CA ALA A 126 -8.34 21.83 -21.17
C ALA A 126 -8.82 23.24 -20.80
N THR A 127 -9.36 23.42 -19.60
CA THR A 127 -9.93 24.70 -19.16
C THR A 127 -8.87 25.66 -18.63
N ASN A 128 -7.89 25.17 -17.86
CA ASN A 128 -6.85 25.99 -17.25
C ASN A 128 -5.51 25.25 -17.15
N LEU A 129 -4.81 25.19 -18.28
CA LEU A 129 -3.50 24.54 -18.36
C LEU A 129 -2.46 25.21 -17.45
N ALA A 130 -2.53 26.53 -17.25
CA ALA A 130 -1.59 27.27 -16.42
C ALA A 130 -1.69 26.86 -14.94
N ALA A 131 -2.92 26.76 -14.41
CA ALA A 131 -3.14 26.29 -13.04
C ALA A 131 -2.64 24.85 -12.82
N VAL A 132 -2.86 23.96 -13.81
CA VAL A 132 -2.32 22.59 -13.75
C VAL A 132 -0.79 22.61 -13.74
N LYS A 133 -0.15 23.45 -14.56
CA LYS A 133 1.32 23.60 -14.60
C LYS A 133 1.91 24.11 -13.29
N GLU A 134 1.21 25.01 -12.60
CA GLU A 134 1.63 25.45 -11.26
C GLU A 134 1.43 24.33 -10.22
N LEU A 135 0.30 23.63 -10.26
CA LEU A 135 0.05 22.52 -9.34
C LEU A 135 1.07 21.38 -9.50
N LEU A 136 1.53 21.11 -10.73
CA LEU A 136 2.61 20.15 -10.99
C LEU A 136 3.93 20.50 -10.26
N LYS A 137 4.17 21.78 -9.96
CA LYS A 137 5.35 22.23 -9.21
C LYS A 137 5.10 22.26 -7.71
N SER A 138 3.95 22.78 -7.28
CA SER A 138 3.65 23.02 -5.86
C SER A 138 3.19 21.76 -5.13
N ASP A 139 2.35 20.93 -5.77
CA ASP A 139 1.83 19.70 -5.19
C ASP A 139 1.67 18.59 -6.25
N PRO A 140 2.77 17.89 -6.57
CA PRO A 140 2.74 16.77 -7.50
C PRO A 140 1.80 15.64 -7.06
N ALA A 141 1.61 15.45 -5.76
CA ALA A 141 0.76 14.36 -5.24
C ALA A 141 -0.72 14.67 -5.50
N ALA A 142 -1.16 15.92 -5.32
CA ALA A 142 -2.51 16.34 -5.65
C ALA A 142 -2.84 16.14 -7.15
N VAL A 143 -1.88 16.38 -8.05
CA VAL A 143 -2.09 16.12 -9.49
C VAL A 143 -2.29 14.63 -9.74
N VAL A 144 -1.44 13.77 -9.19
CA VAL A 144 -1.58 12.31 -9.38
C VAL A 144 -2.88 11.80 -8.76
N ARG A 145 -3.30 12.34 -7.61
CA ARG A 145 -4.60 12.05 -7.02
C ARG A 145 -5.75 12.38 -7.97
N ASN A 146 -5.75 13.59 -8.54
CA ASN A 146 -6.80 14.01 -9.46
C ASN A 146 -6.84 13.14 -10.73
N VAL A 147 -5.68 12.71 -11.25
CA VAL A 147 -5.62 11.75 -12.35
C VAL A 147 -6.21 10.40 -11.95
N LEU A 148 -5.87 9.87 -10.77
CA LEU A 148 -6.41 8.60 -10.30
C LEU A 148 -7.92 8.68 -10.07
N GLU A 149 -8.44 9.73 -9.43
CA GLU A 149 -9.88 9.96 -9.25
C GLU A 149 -10.60 9.98 -10.60
N SER A 150 -10.00 10.63 -11.61
CA SER A 150 -10.51 10.68 -12.98
C SER A 150 -10.56 9.31 -13.66
N LEU A 151 -9.73 8.36 -13.21
CA LEU A 151 -9.66 6.99 -13.71
C LEU A 151 -10.34 5.97 -12.77
N GLY A 152 -11.19 6.42 -11.84
CA GLY A 152 -11.91 5.53 -10.93
C GLY A 152 -11.09 5.04 -9.73
N GLY A 153 -10.05 5.78 -9.35
CA GLY A 153 -9.23 5.56 -8.16
C GLY A 153 -8.04 4.62 -8.34
N SER A 154 -7.80 4.10 -9.55
CA SER A 154 -6.74 3.13 -9.82
C SER A 154 -6.20 3.27 -11.25
N ALA A 155 -4.88 3.41 -11.40
CA ALA A 155 -4.25 3.47 -12.72
C ALA A 155 -2.79 3.01 -12.72
N THR A 156 -2.35 2.46 -13.83
CA THR A 156 -0.93 2.15 -14.08
C THR A 156 -0.14 3.41 -14.40
N VAL A 157 1.18 3.36 -14.21
CA VAL A 157 2.10 4.48 -14.56
C VAL A 157 1.98 4.84 -16.05
N GLN A 158 1.73 3.85 -16.91
CA GLN A 158 1.52 4.07 -18.35
C GLN A 158 0.26 4.91 -18.60
N GLN A 159 -0.87 4.56 -17.98
CA GLN A 159 -2.13 5.30 -18.11
C GLN A 159 -1.97 6.75 -17.60
N ILE A 160 -1.30 6.93 -16.46
CA ILE A 160 -1.02 8.28 -15.93
C ILE A 160 -0.15 9.07 -16.93
N SER A 161 0.92 8.46 -17.47
CA SER A 161 1.80 9.14 -18.41
C SER A 161 1.10 9.55 -19.72
N GLN A 162 0.13 8.75 -20.20
CA GLN A 162 -0.63 9.05 -21.41
C GLN A 162 -1.49 10.32 -21.27
N MET A 163 -1.95 10.64 -20.06
CA MET A 163 -2.73 11.86 -19.82
C MET A 163 -1.85 13.11 -19.66
N MET A 164 -0.58 12.91 -19.32
CA MET A 164 0.38 13.95 -18.94
C MET A 164 1.34 14.32 -20.07
N ILE A 165 1.83 13.36 -20.84
CA ILE A 165 2.77 13.58 -21.94
C ILE A 165 2.04 14.22 -23.13
N GLY A 166 2.69 15.18 -23.79
CA GLY A 166 2.13 16.00 -24.86
C GLY A 166 2.00 17.45 -24.40
N ASP A 167 0.88 17.79 -23.77
CA ASP A 167 0.58 19.19 -23.40
C ASP A 167 1.38 19.70 -22.18
N LEU A 168 1.72 18.80 -21.25
CA LEU A 168 2.38 19.15 -19.99
C LEU A 168 3.87 18.83 -20.00
N PHE A 169 4.25 17.69 -20.59
CA PHE A 169 5.63 17.20 -20.59
C PHE A 169 5.99 16.53 -21.91
N ASN A 170 7.27 16.60 -22.30
CA ASN A 170 7.86 15.57 -23.15
C ASN A 170 8.30 14.33 -22.33
N GLU A 171 8.75 13.26 -23.00
CA GLU A 171 9.14 12.03 -22.31
C GLU A 171 10.27 12.20 -21.29
N ALA A 172 11.25 13.07 -21.59
CA ALA A 172 12.40 13.29 -20.72
C ALA A 172 12.01 14.07 -19.45
N GLU A 173 11.19 15.11 -19.63
CA GLU A 173 10.63 15.91 -18.53
C GLU A 173 9.71 15.06 -17.64
N TRP A 174 8.87 14.23 -18.24
CA TRP A 174 8.01 13.29 -17.51
C TRP A 174 8.82 12.38 -16.59
N LYS A 175 9.89 11.75 -17.10
CA LYS A 175 10.74 10.85 -16.29
C LYS A 175 11.36 11.58 -15.09
N ARG A 176 11.80 12.83 -15.29
CA ARG A 176 12.37 13.67 -14.21
C ARG A 176 11.30 14.06 -13.19
N TRP A 177 10.15 14.54 -13.66
CA TRP A 177 9.03 14.94 -12.81
C TRP A 177 8.48 13.76 -12.01
N TRP A 178 8.25 12.61 -12.65
CA TRP A 178 7.71 11.40 -12.02
C TRP A 178 8.57 10.92 -10.84
N SER A 179 9.90 11.01 -10.96
CA SER A 179 10.81 10.68 -9.86
C SER A 179 10.60 11.59 -8.64
N SER A 180 10.36 12.88 -8.86
CA SER A 180 10.02 13.83 -7.79
C SER A 180 8.62 13.58 -7.23
N ALA A 181 7.63 13.42 -8.10
CA ALA A 181 6.24 13.14 -7.72
C ALA A 181 6.13 11.87 -6.87
N MET A 182 6.85 10.81 -7.21
CA MET A 182 6.90 9.57 -6.43
C MET A 182 7.41 9.79 -4.99
N LYS A 183 8.25 10.79 -4.74
CA LYS A 183 8.67 11.13 -3.36
C LYS A 183 7.53 11.81 -2.59
N ALA A 184 6.80 12.72 -3.24
CA ALA A 184 5.64 13.38 -2.65
C ALA A 184 4.51 12.37 -2.35
N ILE A 185 4.19 11.51 -3.33
CA ILE A 185 3.19 10.44 -3.22
C ILE A 185 3.48 9.52 -2.03
N LYS A 186 4.75 9.09 -1.86
CA LYS A 186 5.16 8.23 -0.73
C LYS A 186 4.96 8.88 0.64
N LYS A 187 4.99 10.22 0.71
CA LYS A 187 4.82 10.97 1.95
C LYS A 187 3.35 11.29 2.25
N ASP A 188 2.52 11.35 1.22
CA ASP A 188 1.12 11.79 1.32
C ASP A 188 0.22 10.79 2.07
N GLY A 189 0.48 9.48 1.94
CA GLY A 189 -0.21 8.42 2.69
C GLY A 189 -1.59 8.03 2.15
N PHE A 190 -2.08 8.68 1.10
CA PHE A 190 -3.33 8.32 0.40
C PHE A 190 -3.12 7.34 -0.76
N PHE A 191 -1.88 6.98 -1.07
CA PHE A 191 -1.58 6.13 -2.21
C PHE A 191 -1.15 4.75 -1.74
N HIS A 192 -1.71 3.72 -2.35
CA HIS A 192 -1.17 2.38 -2.31
C HIS A 192 -0.24 2.19 -3.51
N LEU A 193 1.06 2.02 -3.22
CA LEU A 193 2.07 1.80 -4.25
C LEU A 193 2.31 0.30 -4.43
N PRO A 194 2.16 -0.23 -5.66
CA PRO A 194 2.38 -1.65 -5.90
C PRO A 194 3.86 -2.02 -5.79
N ALA A 195 4.13 -3.29 -5.50
CA ALA A 195 5.49 -3.83 -5.47
C ALA A 195 6.11 -3.88 -6.88
N LYS A 196 5.29 -4.14 -7.91
CA LYS A 196 5.72 -4.16 -9.31
C LYS A 196 5.26 -2.90 -10.04
N LYS A 197 6.14 -2.33 -10.88
CA LYS A 197 5.84 -1.12 -11.66
C LYS A 197 4.75 -1.29 -12.73
N THR A 198 4.42 -2.53 -13.08
CA THR A 198 3.38 -2.90 -14.05
C THR A 198 1.99 -2.93 -13.43
N GLU A 199 1.89 -2.98 -12.10
CA GLU A 199 0.64 -3.01 -11.37
C GLU A 199 0.12 -1.57 -11.14
N PRO A 200 -1.19 -1.39 -10.93
CA PRO A 200 -1.78 -0.07 -10.76
C PRO A 200 -1.46 0.55 -9.39
N ILE A 201 -1.30 1.87 -9.38
CA ILE A 201 -1.32 2.69 -8.17
C ILE A 201 -2.79 2.95 -7.83
N GLN A 202 -3.15 2.77 -6.55
CA GLN A 202 -4.52 2.91 -6.07
C GLN A 202 -4.63 4.03 -5.04
N LEU A 203 -5.76 4.72 -5.02
CA LEU A 203 -6.11 5.65 -3.95
C LEU A 203 -6.73 4.92 -2.77
N ARG A 204 -6.34 5.33 -1.57
CA ARG A 204 -6.92 4.93 -0.29
C ARG A 204 -7.96 5.97 0.11
N GLY A 205 -9.05 5.52 0.73
CA GLY A 205 -10.07 6.43 1.28
C GLY A 205 -9.58 7.23 2.49
N GLU A 206 -8.59 6.70 3.22
CA GLU A 206 -8.01 7.34 4.40
C GLU A 206 -6.49 7.43 4.29
N LYS A 207 -5.93 8.44 4.96
CA LYS A 207 -4.49 8.62 5.05
C LYS A 207 -3.90 7.53 5.95
N VAL A 208 -3.05 6.69 5.38
CA VAL A 208 -2.29 5.70 6.14
C VAL A 208 -0.87 6.21 6.31
N SER A 209 -0.40 6.30 7.56
CA SER A 209 0.99 6.62 7.83
C SER A 209 1.90 5.47 7.39
N ARG A 210 3.12 5.80 7.00
CA ARG A 210 4.09 4.79 6.58
C ARG A 210 4.43 3.80 7.71
N ALA A 211 4.46 4.26 8.96
CA ALA A 211 4.55 3.38 10.12
C ALA A 211 3.42 2.34 10.15
N ASN A 212 2.17 2.75 9.93
CA ASN A 212 1.03 1.84 9.93
C ASN A 212 1.10 0.84 8.76
N GLU A 213 1.60 1.24 7.59
CA GLU A 213 1.85 0.31 6.48
C GLU A 213 2.88 -0.76 6.85
N LEU A 214 4.00 -0.36 7.46
CA LEU A 214 5.06 -1.28 7.90
C LEU A 214 4.54 -2.26 8.97
N LEU A 215 3.75 -1.77 9.94
CA LEU A 215 3.10 -2.62 10.95
C LEU A 215 2.12 -3.60 10.31
N THR A 216 1.30 -3.14 9.37
CA THR A 216 0.34 -3.99 8.66
C THR A 216 1.06 -5.09 7.89
N PHE A 217 2.12 -4.73 7.16
CA PHE A 217 2.93 -5.68 6.41
C PHE A 217 3.56 -6.74 7.32
N PHE A 218 4.11 -6.34 8.48
CA PHE A 218 4.65 -7.29 9.46
C PHE A 218 3.56 -8.22 10.02
N ASN A 219 2.39 -7.69 10.38
CA ASN A 219 1.30 -8.47 10.95
C ASN A 219 0.66 -9.44 9.94
N GLN A 220 0.74 -9.14 8.66
CA GLN A 220 0.23 -10.01 7.58
C GLN A 220 1.25 -11.07 7.13
N ALA A 221 2.53 -10.90 7.46
CA ALA A 221 3.58 -11.85 7.10
C ALA A 221 3.39 -13.19 7.85
N ARG A 222 2.90 -14.19 7.12
CA ARG A 222 2.64 -15.53 7.67
C ARG A 222 3.87 -16.43 7.53
N GLN A 223 4.68 -16.20 6.51
CA GLN A 223 5.87 -17.01 6.30
C GLN A 223 7.07 -16.45 7.07
N PRO A 224 7.92 -17.31 7.64
CA PRO A 224 9.17 -16.91 8.28
C PRO A 224 10.02 -15.89 7.53
N LYS A 225 10.25 -16.11 6.22
CA LYS A 225 11.06 -15.22 5.39
C LYS A 225 10.40 -13.84 5.19
N GLU A 226 9.07 -13.81 5.07
CA GLU A 226 8.31 -12.56 4.98
C GLU A 226 8.42 -11.77 6.28
N GLN A 227 8.37 -12.43 7.44
CA GLN A 227 8.53 -11.77 8.75
C GLN A 227 9.91 -11.13 8.90
N VAL A 228 10.98 -11.83 8.48
CA VAL A 228 12.33 -11.26 8.47
C VAL A 228 12.41 -10.06 7.53
N ALA A 229 11.88 -10.17 6.31
CA ALA A 229 11.90 -9.07 5.36
C ALA A 229 11.09 -7.85 5.86
N ALA A 230 9.95 -8.08 6.51
CA ALA A 230 9.14 -7.04 7.13
C ALA A 230 9.89 -6.34 8.27
N LEU A 231 10.56 -7.10 9.13
CA LEU A 231 11.41 -6.56 10.19
C LEU A 231 12.55 -5.71 9.61
N ASP A 232 13.24 -6.18 8.58
CA ASP A 232 14.31 -5.41 7.92
C ASP A 232 13.79 -4.07 7.35
N GLN A 233 12.54 -4.02 6.84
CA GLN A 233 11.91 -2.76 6.43
C GLN A 233 11.61 -1.83 7.61
N ILE A 234 11.11 -2.37 8.73
CA ILE A 234 10.85 -1.60 9.95
C ILE A 234 12.15 -0.99 10.47
N ILE A 235 13.24 -1.76 10.56
CA ILE A 235 14.55 -1.26 11.00
C ILE A 235 15.06 -0.13 10.08
N LYS A 236 14.92 -0.33 8.76
CA LYS A 236 15.34 0.66 7.75
C LYS A 236 14.59 1.99 7.87
N PHE A 237 13.30 1.94 8.23
CA PHE A 237 12.41 3.10 8.30
C PHE A 237 11.92 3.37 9.73
N HIS A 238 12.76 3.08 10.74
CA HIS A 238 12.43 3.26 12.16
C HIS A 238 12.10 4.72 12.51
N ASN A 239 12.58 5.69 11.73
CA ASN A 239 12.32 7.11 11.89
C ASN A 239 10.89 7.55 11.47
N GLU A 240 10.11 6.67 10.84
CA GLU A 240 8.71 6.93 10.49
C GLU A 240 7.75 6.73 11.67
N PHE A 241 8.24 6.21 12.81
CA PHE A 241 7.45 5.89 14.00
C PHE A 241 7.54 7.02 15.03
N ASP A 242 6.44 7.72 15.25
CA ASP A 242 6.37 8.84 16.20
C ASP A 242 6.47 8.39 17.66
N LYS A 243 5.98 7.19 17.98
CA LYS A 243 6.02 6.60 19.33
C LYS A 243 6.53 5.15 19.28
N PRO A 244 7.82 4.95 18.99
CA PRO A 244 8.41 3.61 18.80
C PRO A 244 8.11 2.65 19.96
N GLU A 245 8.14 3.13 21.21
CA GLU A 245 7.88 2.34 22.41
C GLU A 245 6.47 1.77 22.50
N THR A 246 5.48 2.43 21.88
CA THR A 246 4.10 1.91 21.83
C THR A 246 3.86 1.08 20.58
N GLN A 247 4.44 1.50 19.45
CA GLN A 247 4.17 0.93 18.13
C GLN A 247 5.00 -0.33 17.83
N LEU A 248 6.26 -0.36 18.28
CA LEU A 248 7.22 -1.42 17.94
C LEU A 248 7.42 -2.44 19.07
N GLN A 249 7.01 -2.12 20.30
CA GLN A 249 7.11 -3.07 21.41
C GLN A 249 6.33 -4.37 21.18
N PRO A 250 5.10 -4.37 20.62
CA PRO A 250 4.41 -5.60 20.23
C PRO A 250 5.18 -6.41 19.17
N ILE A 251 5.88 -5.72 18.26
CA ILE A 251 6.69 -6.34 17.20
C ILE A 251 7.89 -7.06 17.82
N VAL A 252 8.57 -6.44 18.79
CA VAL A 252 9.66 -7.08 19.55
C VAL A 252 9.17 -8.37 20.21
N THR A 253 8.05 -8.32 20.92
CA THR A 253 7.47 -9.53 21.57
C THR A 253 7.09 -10.60 20.55
N ALA A 254 6.52 -10.23 19.40
CA ALA A 254 6.18 -11.17 18.33
C ALA A 254 7.43 -11.86 17.76
N ILE A 255 8.51 -11.11 17.53
CA ILE A 255 9.80 -11.61 17.04
C ILE A 255 10.44 -12.56 18.03
N GLU A 256 10.47 -12.20 19.32
CA GLU A 256 11.04 -13.04 20.38
C GLU A 256 10.29 -14.38 20.48
N ASN A 257 8.96 -14.34 20.46
CA ASN A 257 8.14 -15.55 20.47
C ASN A 257 8.35 -16.39 19.21
N ALA A 258 8.48 -15.77 18.04
CA ALA A 258 8.75 -16.47 16.78
C ALA A 258 10.13 -17.11 16.77
N ALA A 259 11.16 -16.42 17.24
CA ALA A 259 12.53 -16.93 17.35
C ALA A 259 12.60 -18.13 18.32
N ALA A 260 12.01 -18.00 19.51
CA ALA A 260 11.98 -19.08 20.50
C ALA A 260 11.29 -20.35 19.97
N ARG A 261 10.13 -20.21 19.30
CA ARG A 261 9.44 -21.36 18.68
C ARG A 261 10.25 -22.03 17.58
N ASN A 262 11.05 -21.26 16.85
CA ASN A 262 11.79 -21.76 15.68
C ASN A 262 13.22 -22.17 15.98
N GLN A 263 13.77 -21.95 17.19
CA GLN A 263 15.17 -22.27 17.49
C GLN A 263 15.54 -23.72 17.13
N ARG A 264 14.73 -24.70 17.52
CA ARG A 264 15.00 -26.12 17.20
C ARG A 264 14.60 -26.49 15.78
N LEU A 265 13.46 -25.99 15.31
CA LEU A 265 12.83 -26.34 14.03
C LEU A 265 13.55 -25.70 12.82
N ASN A 266 13.98 -24.46 12.98
CA ASN A 266 14.61 -23.63 11.95
C ASN A 266 15.58 -22.65 12.61
N ALA A 267 16.73 -23.16 13.05
CA ALA A 267 17.76 -22.35 13.70
C ALA A 267 18.21 -21.13 12.88
N PRO A 268 18.44 -21.21 11.54
CA PRO A 268 18.81 -20.03 10.74
C PRO A 268 17.81 -18.88 10.88
N LEU A 269 16.51 -19.17 10.84
CA LEU A 269 15.48 -18.15 11.06
C LEU A 269 15.56 -17.53 12.45
N ALA A 270 15.76 -18.35 13.49
CA ALA A 270 15.86 -17.84 14.86
C ALA A 270 17.04 -16.87 14.98
N PHE A 271 18.21 -17.19 14.39
CA PHE A 271 19.35 -16.28 14.31
C PHE A 271 18.99 -14.97 13.60
N GLU A 272 18.32 -15.04 12.45
CA GLU A 272 17.93 -13.84 11.71
C GLU A 272 16.96 -12.93 12.48
N LEU A 273 16.02 -13.51 13.21
CA LEU A 273 15.05 -12.80 14.04
C LEU A 273 15.70 -12.17 15.28
N VAL A 274 16.58 -12.90 15.99
CA VAL A 274 17.30 -12.38 17.15
C VAL A 274 18.21 -11.22 16.74
N ILE A 275 18.97 -11.37 15.65
CA ILE A 275 19.84 -10.29 15.14
C ILE A 275 19.00 -9.09 14.71
N GLY A 276 17.89 -9.30 14.01
CA GLY A 276 16.98 -8.23 13.60
C GLY A 276 16.37 -7.50 14.80
N ARG A 277 15.99 -8.23 15.86
CA ARG A 277 15.52 -7.63 17.12
C ARG A 277 16.62 -6.75 17.73
N ASP A 278 17.83 -7.25 17.86
CA ASP A 278 18.93 -6.51 18.48
C ASP A 278 19.27 -5.24 17.68
N ASP A 279 19.20 -5.32 16.35
CA ASP A 279 19.33 -4.15 15.46
C ASP A 279 18.22 -3.13 15.66
N LEU A 280 16.99 -3.58 15.88
CA LEU A 280 15.86 -2.70 16.18
C LEU A 280 16.02 -2.01 17.54
N LEU A 281 16.44 -2.76 18.57
CA LEU A 281 16.71 -2.22 19.91
C LEU A 281 17.84 -1.19 19.87
N ALA A 282 18.90 -1.43 19.09
CA ALA A 282 20.00 -0.48 18.92
C ALA A 282 19.56 0.83 18.25
N ARG A 283 18.56 0.79 17.36
CA ARG A 283 17.97 1.98 16.70
C ARG A 283 16.95 2.70 17.57
N CYS A 284 16.32 1.98 18.50
CA CYS A 284 15.25 2.50 19.34
C CYS A 284 15.52 2.16 20.82
N PRO A 285 16.35 2.96 21.53
CA PRO A 285 16.84 2.63 22.88
C PRO A 285 15.76 2.47 23.95
N ASN A 286 14.56 3.03 23.73
CA ASN A 286 13.43 2.93 24.65
C ASN A 286 12.69 1.58 24.57
N LEU A 287 12.96 0.77 23.54
CA LEU A 287 12.40 -0.57 23.42
C LEU A 287 13.08 -1.52 24.40
N LYS A 288 12.31 -2.46 24.93
CA LYS A 288 12.80 -3.45 25.88
C LYS A 288 12.62 -4.85 25.35
N THR A 289 13.60 -5.71 25.59
CA THR A 289 13.44 -7.15 25.41
C THR A 289 12.44 -7.67 26.45
N THR A 290 11.54 -8.56 26.04
CA THR A 290 10.65 -9.28 26.96
C THR A 290 11.22 -10.64 27.36
N ASN A 291 12.24 -11.12 26.64
CA ASN A 291 12.91 -12.38 26.91
C ASN A 291 14.44 -12.20 27.05
N LEU A 292 14.88 -11.96 28.29
CA LEU A 292 16.29 -11.77 28.64
C LEU A 292 17.17 -13.01 28.36
N SER A 293 16.57 -14.20 28.27
CA SER A 293 17.32 -15.44 28.00
C SER A 293 17.61 -15.64 26.51
N LEU A 294 16.85 -14.98 25.64
CA LEU A 294 16.98 -15.09 24.19
C LEU A 294 18.01 -14.08 23.70
N THR A 295 19.30 -14.38 23.89
CA THR A 295 20.40 -13.52 23.42
C THR A 295 21.17 -14.21 22.28
N LEU A 296 21.83 -13.42 21.43
CA LEU A 296 22.67 -13.99 20.38
C LEU A 296 23.81 -14.87 20.94
N PRO A 297 24.54 -14.49 22.01
CA PRO A 297 25.53 -15.37 22.64
C PRO A 297 24.92 -16.70 23.12
N LYS A 298 23.76 -16.66 23.76
CA LYS A 298 23.09 -17.88 24.24
C LYS A 298 22.68 -18.78 23.08
N LEU A 299 22.14 -18.20 22.01
CA LEU A 299 21.76 -18.93 20.80
C LEU A 299 22.98 -19.59 20.13
N ILE A 300 24.13 -18.90 20.08
CA ILE A 300 25.39 -19.46 19.58
C ILE A 300 25.86 -20.65 20.43
N SER A 301 25.81 -20.51 21.76
CA SER A 301 26.20 -21.56 22.70
C SER A 301 25.30 -22.79 22.56
N ASP A 302 23.98 -22.60 22.51
CA ASP A 302 23.01 -23.69 22.38
C ASP A 302 23.11 -24.42 21.02
N GLU A 303 23.48 -23.68 19.97
CA GLU A 303 23.53 -24.18 18.59
C GLU A 303 24.95 -24.48 18.10
N GLN A 304 25.93 -24.52 19.01
CA GLN A 304 27.35 -24.60 18.69
C GLN A 304 27.66 -25.72 17.70
N ALA A 305 27.10 -26.92 17.90
CA ALA A 305 27.31 -28.08 17.03
C ALA A 305 26.75 -27.88 15.61
N ARG A 306 25.64 -27.14 15.47
CA ARG A 306 24.95 -26.93 14.19
C ARG A 306 25.44 -25.72 13.40
N LEU A 307 26.31 -24.87 13.97
CA LEU A 307 26.78 -23.62 13.34
C LEU A 307 27.29 -23.80 11.90
N VAL A 308 28.04 -24.87 11.60
CA VAL A 308 28.52 -25.18 10.23
C VAL A 308 27.38 -25.23 9.21
N THR A 309 26.21 -25.71 9.61
CA THR A 309 25.02 -25.83 8.73
C THR A 309 24.12 -24.59 8.75
N ILE A 310 24.25 -23.75 9.78
CA ILE A 310 23.43 -22.55 9.99
C ILE A 310 24.03 -21.37 9.24
N LEU A 311 25.33 -21.10 9.43
CA LEU A 311 26.03 -19.93 8.88
C LEU A 311 25.86 -19.76 7.36
N PRO A 312 25.98 -20.82 6.52
CA PRO A 312 25.83 -20.66 5.08
C PRO A 312 24.43 -20.19 4.65
N LYS A 313 23.40 -20.45 5.47
CA LYS A 313 22.01 -20.08 5.21
C LYS A 313 21.68 -18.64 5.62
N LEU A 314 22.57 -17.97 6.34
CA LEU A 314 22.38 -16.59 6.77
C LEU A 314 22.82 -15.60 5.68
N PRO A 315 22.21 -14.40 5.61
CA PRO A 315 22.76 -13.27 4.87
C PRO A 315 24.15 -12.88 5.38
N SER A 316 25.04 -12.42 4.49
CA SER A 316 26.45 -12.15 4.82
C SER A 316 26.65 -11.21 6.02
N GLY A 317 25.85 -10.16 6.12
CA GLY A 317 25.93 -9.21 7.24
C GLY A 317 25.53 -9.82 8.58
N LYS A 318 24.54 -10.74 8.58
CA LYS A 318 24.10 -11.44 9.79
C LYS A 318 25.09 -12.55 10.18
N GLU A 319 25.62 -13.28 9.20
CA GLU A 319 26.70 -14.25 9.41
C GLU A 319 27.91 -13.60 10.09
N ARG A 320 28.34 -12.42 9.61
CA ARG A 320 29.44 -11.67 10.22
C ARG A 320 29.19 -11.37 11.70
N LYS A 321 27.98 -10.92 12.05
CA LYS A 321 27.61 -10.64 13.44
C LYS A 321 27.68 -11.89 14.32
N VAL A 322 27.25 -13.04 13.81
CA VAL A 322 27.38 -14.31 14.54
C VAL A 322 28.85 -14.62 14.81
N LEU A 323 29.72 -14.50 13.79
CA LEU A 323 31.15 -14.77 13.94
C LEU A 323 31.83 -13.80 14.92
N GLN A 324 31.50 -12.51 14.87
CA GLN A 324 32.00 -11.50 15.80
C GLN A 324 31.52 -11.71 17.24
N THR A 325 30.41 -12.43 17.44
CA THR A 325 29.86 -12.74 18.76
C THR A 325 30.40 -14.05 19.34
N LEU A 326 31.19 -14.83 18.58
CA LEU A 326 31.79 -16.08 19.06
C LEU A 326 32.60 -15.93 20.36
N PRO A 327 33.48 -14.90 20.51
CA PRO A 327 34.28 -14.75 21.72
C PRO A 327 33.41 -14.59 22.98
N ALA A 328 32.42 -13.69 22.90
CA ALA A 328 31.48 -13.45 23.98
C ALA A 328 30.58 -14.67 24.27
N ALA A 329 30.29 -15.49 23.26
CA ALA A 329 29.39 -16.64 23.39
C ALA A 329 30.05 -17.90 23.96
N LEU A 330 31.32 -18.15 23.60
CA LEU A 330 32.00 -19.43 23.86
C LEU A 330 33.19 -19.29 24.83
N GLY A 331 33.52 -18.07 25.27
CA GLY A 331 34.66 -17.81 26.14
C GLY A 331 35.94 -18.40 25.55
N GLU A 332 36.79 -19.00 26.37
CA GLU A 332 38.09 -19.54 25.95
C GLU A 332 38.03 -20.57 24.81
N THR A 333 36.90 -21.26 24.63
CA THR A 333 36.74 -22.29 23.58
C THR A 333 36.42 -21.72 22.19
N TRP A 334 36.22 -20.40 22.07
CA TRP A 334 35.81 -19.76 20.82
C TRP A 334 36.84 -19.95 19.71
N THR A 335 38.14 -19.89 20.01
CA THR A 335 39.22 -20.00 19.02
C THR A 335 39.21 -21.39 18.39
N THR A 336 39.19 -22.46 19.20
CA THR A 336 39.06 -23.84 18.71
C THR A 336 37.84 -24.00 17.82
N ARG A 337 36.69 -23.45 18.23
CA ARG A 337 35.47 -23.55 17.43
C ARG A 337 35.58 -22.77 16.11
N ALA A 338 36.15 -21.58 16.12
CA ALA A 338 36.36 -20.78 14.93
C ALA A 338 37.33 -21.47 13.93
N LEU A 339 38.38 -22.12 14.41
CA LEU A 339 39.29 -22.91 13.57
C LEU A 339 38.59 -24.13 12.93
N GLN A 340 37.69 -24.80 13.66
CA GLN A 340 36.85 -25.86 13.08
C GLN A 340 35.90 -25.31 12.01
N LEU A 341 35.37 -24.10 12.19
CA LEU A 341 34.54 -23.43 11.18
C LEU A 341 35.38 -23.05 9.93
N LEU A 342 36.65 -22.70 10.08
CA LEU A 342 37.56 -22.46 8.94
C LEU A 342 37.81 -23.73 8.12
N GLN A 343 37.90 -24.89 8.78
CA GLN A 343 38.05 -26.19 8.11
C GLN A 343 36.76 -26.65 7.41
N SER A 344 35.63 -26.00 7.67
CA SER A 344 34.40 -26.28 6.93
C SER A 344 34.51 -25.75 5.50
N ASN A 345 33.84 -26.39 4.54
CA ASN A 345 33.84 -25.99 3.13
C ASN A 345 33.02 -24.71 2.85
N HIS A 346 33.06 -23.73 3.76
CA HIS A 346 32.29 -22.50 3.71
C HIS A 346 33.19 -21.28 3.46
N ALA A 347 33.28 -20.89 2.20
CA ALA A 347 34.20 -19.84 1.74
C ALA A 347 34.05 -18.49 2.48
N ARG A 348 32.84 -18.11 2.91
CA ARG A 348 32.64 -16.83 3.62
C ARG A 348 33.23 -16.84 5.03
N ALA A 349 33.17 -17.98 5.74
CA ALA A 349 33.83 -18.11 7.05
C ALA A 349 35.35 -17.94 6.92
N VAL A 350 35.96 -18.52 5.89
CA VAL A 350 37.41 -18.37 5.60
C VAL A 350 37.83 -16.92 5.44
N GLN A 351 36.95 -16.08 4.87
CA GLN A 351 37.24 -14.65 4.69
C GLN A 351 36.97 -13.80 5.95
N GLN A 352 36.04 -14.23 6.81
CA GLN A 352 35.56 -13.41 7.92
C GLN A 352 36.22 -13.76 9.26
N ILE A 353 36.47 -15.04 9.54
CA ILE A 353 37.05 -15.50 10.80
C ILE A 353 38.44 -14.89 11.07
N PRO A 354 39.35 -14.76 10.09
CA PRO A 354 40.64 -14.10 10.34
C PRO A 354 40.51 -12.67 10.87
N ARG A 355 39.45 -11.95 10.48
CA ARG A 355 39.18 -10.60 10.99
C ARG A 355 38.75 -10.63 12.45
N VAL A 356 37.96 -11.63 12.87
CA VAL A 356 37.58 -11.81 14.28
C VAL A 356 38.81 -12.08 15.13
N PHE A 357 39.73 -12.95 14.68
CA PHE A 357 41.01 -13.17 15.36
C PHE A 357 41.87 -11.91 15.45
N ALA A 358 41.85 -11.07 14.42
CA ALA A 358 42.54 -9.78 14.45
C ALA A 358 41.90 -8.79 15.44
N GLU A 359 40.57 -8.68 15.45
CA GLU A 359 39.79 -7.83 16.35
C GLU A 359 40.03 -8.20 17.83
N GLU A 360 40.19 -9.49 18.13
CA GLU A 360 40.46 -10.02 19.48
C GLU A 360 41.96 -10.11 19.85
N GLY A 361 42.87 -9.64 18.98
CA GLY A 361 44.32 -9.68 19.25
C GLY A 361 44.94 -11.09 19.26
N LYS A 362 44.29 -12.07 18.62
CA LYS A 362 44.66 -13.50 18.63
C LYS A 362 45.27 -13.98 17.31
N GLN A 363 45.90 -13.07 16.56
CA GLN A 363 46.45 -13.38 15.23
C GLN A 363 47.52 -14.48 15.25
N ASP A 364 48.31 -14.57 16.31
CA ASP A 364 49.37 -15.56 16.43
C ASP A 364 48.82 -16.99 16.56
N GLU A 365 47.68 -17.17 17.25
CA GLU A 365 46.99 -18.47 17.32
C GLU A 365 46.45 -18.90 15.94
N LEU A 366 45.95 -17.96 15.14
CA LEU A 366 45.51 -18.24 13.78
C LEU A 366 46.70 -18.61 12.87
N ARG A 367 47.83 -17.90 13.00
CA ARG A 367 49.05 -18.20 12.23
C ARG A 367 49.65 -19.56 12.57
N ALA A 368 49.58 -19.98 13.83
CA ALA A 368 50.07 -21.30 14.24
C ALA A 368 49.22 -22.46 13.70
N PHE A 369 47.98 -22.18 13.30
CA PHE A 369 47.04 -23.18 12.77
C PHE A 369 47.09 -23.34 11.25
N LEU A 370 47.38 -22.25 10.52
CA LEU A 370 47.52 -22.25 9.05
C LEU A 370 48.87 -22.82 8.62
#